data_AF-A0A4Y8CAF0-F1
#
_entry.id   AF-A0A4Y8CAF0-F1
#
_cell.length_a   1.000
_cell.length_b   1.000
_cell.length_c   1.000
_cell.angle_alpha   90.00
_cell.angle_beta   90.00
_cell.angle_gamma   90.00
#
_symmetry.space_group_name_H-M   'P 1'
#
loop_
_entity.id
_entity.type
_entity.pdbx_description
1 polymer ?
#
loop_
_entity_poly.entity_id
_entity_poly.type
_entity_poly.pdbx_seq_one_letter_code
_entity_poly.pdbx_strand_id
1 'polypeptide(L)'
;LTKLADTDLVPSDTYAYYDIKTFKENFPKSLAKGERVLKQNRGSTGEGIWRVSVEDNVSGDSLPLNTKIKCTEAKDNHVEHRELGEFMDFCEQYIIGDNGMLVDMTFLPRIKEGEIRLLMLYNTPVNVVHKKPA
;
A
#
# COMPACT_ATOMS: atom_id res chain seq x y z
N LEU A 1 -8.37 4.87 -6.65
CA LEU A 1 -6.97 4.96 -7.13
C LEU A 1 -6.74 4.14 -8.39
N THR A 2 -7.24 2.91 -8.50
CA THR A 2 -7.02 2.05 -9.69
C THR A 2 -7.50 2.64 -11.01
N LYS A 3 -8.59 3.42 -11.02
CA LYS A 3 -9.02 4.18 -12.22
C LYS A 3 -8.01 5.22 -12.72
N LEU A 4 -6.95 5.49 -11.96
CA LEU A 4 -5.87 6.41 -12.30
C LEU A 4 -4.58 5.68 -12.68
N ALA A 5 -4.53 4.33 -12.63
CA ALA A 5 -3.32 3.56 -12.92
C ALA A 5 -2.85 3.71 -14.37
N ASP A 6 -3.75 4.09 -15.28
CA ASP A 6 -3.46 4.40 -16.68
C ASP A 6 -3.03 5.88 -16.90
N THR A 7 -2.75 6.62 -15.82
CA THR A 7 -2.32 8.01 -15.86
C THR A 7 -0.96 8.18 -15.18
N ASP A 8 -0.25 9.27 -15.47
CA ASP A 8 1.03 9.60 -14.83
C ASP A 8 0.90 9.93 -13.31
N LEU A 9 -0.32 9.94 -12.77
CA LEU A 9 -0.58 10.27 -11.37
C LEU A 9 -0.36 9.09 -10.41
N VAL A 10 -0.37 7.85 -10.93
CA VAL A 10 -0.30 6.64 -10.12
C VAL A 10 0.58 5.62 -10.85
N PRO A 11 1.49 4.92 -10.15
CA PRO A 11 2.27 3.85 -10.76
C PRO A 11 1.38 2.77 -11.41
N SER A 12 1.76 2.30 -12.59
CA SER A 12 0.99 1.32 -13.38
C SER A 12 0.84 -0.03 -12.67
N ASP A 13 1.69 -0.33 -11.69
CA ASP A 13 1.64 -1.52 -10.86
C ASP A 13 0.86 -1.29 -9.55
N THR A 14 -0.21 -0.49 -9.61
CA THR A 14 -1.15 -0.26 -8.50
C THR A 14 -2.39 -1.13 -8.65
N TYR A 15 -2.70 -1.90 -7.60
CA TYR A 15 -3.83 -2.81 -7.57
C TYR A 15 -4.85 -2.37 -6.52
N ALA A 16 -6.12 -2.73 -6.73
CA ALA A 16 -7.14 -2.69 -5.69
C ALA A 16 -7.83 -4.05 -5.63
N TYR A 17 -7.81 -4.64 -4.45
CA TYR A 17 -8.42 -5.93 -4.19
C TYR A 17 -9.77 -5.72 -3.52
N TYR A 18 -10.79 -6.38 -4.06
CA TYR A 18 -12.16 -6.40 -3.54
C TYR A 18 -12.55 -7.77 -2.98
N ASP A 19 -11.67 -8.76 -3.13
CA ASP A 19 -11.85 -10.11 -2.62
C ASP A 19 -10.51 -10.68 -2.16
N ILE A 20 -10.58 -11.59 -1.19
CA ILE A 20 -9.40 -12.18 -0.55
C ILE A 20 -8.60 -13.03 -1.55
N LYS A 21 -9.29 -13.71 -2.48
CA LYS A 21 -8.64 -14.61 -3.43
C LYS A 21 -7.69 -13.84 -4.33
N THR A 22 -8.14 -12.75 -4.95
CA THR A 22 -7.29 -11.93 -5.82
C THR A 22 -6.16 -11.26 -5.05
N PHE A 23 -6.39 -10.84 -3.80
CA PHE A 23 -5.32 -10.35 -2.93
C PHE A 23 -4.26 -11.44 -2.68
N LYS A 24 -4.71 -12.65 -2.30
CA LYS A 24 -3.81 -13.77 -1.99
C LYS A 24 -3.01 -14.27 -3.19
N GLU A 25 -3.55 -14.12 -4.40
CA GLU A 25 -2.88 -14.51 -5.64
C GLU A 25 -1.86 -13.47 -6.16
N ASN A 26 -2.06 -12.18 -5.86
CA ASN A 26 -1.29 -11.10 -6.49
C ASN A 26 -0.30 -10.41 -5.55
N PHE A 27 -0.62 -10.25 -4.27
CA PHE A 27 0.25 -9.55 -3.34
C PHE A 27 1.64 -10.19 -3.18
N PRO A 28 1.77 -11.53 -3.12
CA PRO A 28 3.10 -12.16 -3.11
C PRO A 28 3.94 -11.85 -4.35
N LYS A 29 3.31 -11.60 -5.50
CA LYS A 29 3.98 -11.26 -6.77
C LYS A 29 4.34 -9.79 -6.85
N SER A 30 3.48 -8.90 -6.34
CA SER A 30 3.77 -7.47 -6.31
C SER A 30 4.88 -7.17 -5.29
N LEU A 31 4.86 -7.79 -4.11
CA LEU A 31 5.88 -7.65 -3.08
C LEU A 31 7.24 -8.23 -3.50
N ALA A 32 7.26 -9.27 -4.33
CA ALA A 32 8.50 -9.80 -4.90
C ALA A 32 9.29 -8.77 -5.73
N LYS A 33 8.61 -7.74 -6.29
CA LYS A 33 9.23 -6.70 -7.12
C LYS A 33 9.85 -5.56 -6.30
N GLY A 34 9.55 -5.49 -5.01
CA GLY A 34 10.02 -4.44 -4.13
C GLY A 34 9.00 -4.08 -3.04
N GLU A 35 9.38 -3.15 -2.19
CA GLU A 35 8.56 -2.70 -1.07
C GLU A 35 7.19 -2.17 -1.53
N ARG A 36 6.15 -2.52 -0.78
CA ARG A 36 4.76 -2.17 -1.08
C ARG A 36 4.16 -1.32 0.03
N VAL A 37 3.18 -0.51 -0.34
CA VAL A 37 2.28 0.19 0.57
C VAL A 37 0.89 -0.40 0.37
N LEU A 38 0.37 -1.04 1.42
CA LEU A 38 -1.02 -1.47 1.50
C LEU A 38 -1.85 -0.39 2.19
N LYS A 39 -3.07 -0.15 1.70
CA LYS A 39 -3.97 0.85 2.29
C LYS A 39 -5.42 0.40 2.25
N GLN A 40 -6.08 0.36 3.41
CA GLN A 40 -7.51 0.14 3.49
C GLN A 40 -8.33 1.31 2.90
N ASN A 41 -9.56 1.03 2.49
CA ASN A 41 -10.46 2.04 1.90
C ASN A 41 -10.82 3.19 2.86
N ARG A 42 -11.14 2.86 4.12
CA ARG A 42 -11.59 3.81 5.13
C ARG A 42 -10.61 3.81 6.29
N GLY A 43 -10.06 4.97 6.60
CA GLY A 43 -9.11 5.15 7.69
C GLY A 43 -8.66 6.61 7.73
N SER A 44 -8.31 7.08 8.92
CA SER A 44 -7.75 8.42 9.11
C SER A 44 -6.36 8.31 9.73
N THR A 45 -5.52 9.33 9.52
CA THR A 45 -4.26 9.48 10.27
C THR A 45 -3.31 8.27 10.18
N GLY A 46 -3.30 7.54 9.05
CA GLY A 46 -2.36 6.44 8.82
C GLY A 46 -2.84 5.05 9.25
N GLU A 47 -4.03 4.93 9.84
CA GLU A 47 -4.60 3.65 10.23
C GLU A 47 -4.89 2.73 9.03
N GLY A 48 -4.43 1.48 9.11
CA GLY A 48 -4.50 0.49 8.04
C GLY A 48 -3.73 0.89 6.79
N ILE A 49 -2.67 1.71 6.95
CA ILE A 49 -1.67 1.99 5.93
C ILE A 49 -0.37 1.32 6.34
N TRP A 50 0.04 0.30 5.59
CA TRP A 50 1.18 -0.54 5.92
C TRP A 50 2.26 -0.42 4.85
N ARG A 51 3.49 -0.09 5.25
CA ARG A 51 4.69 -0.32 4.44
C ARG A 51 5.18 -1.74 4.70
N VAL A 52 5.36 -2.52 3.63
CA VAL A 52 5.75 -3.93 3.70
C VAL A 52 7.00 -4.16 2.87
N SER A 53 8.00 -4.80 3.48
CA SER A 53 9.27 -5.16 2.85
C SER A 53 9.68 -6.57 3.23
N VAL A 54 10.30 -7.30 2.31
CA VAL A 54 10.90 -8.61 2.61
C VAL A 54 12.17 -8.43 3.45
N GLU A 55 12.38 -9.27 4.46
CA GLU A 55 13.57 -9.19 5.32
C GLU A 55 14.77 -9.93 4.75
N ASP A 56 14.52 -11.07 4.11
CA ASP A 56 15.54 -11.88 3.47
C ASP A 56 15.56 -11.67 1.95
N ASN A 57 16.72 -11.90 1.33
CA ASN A 57 16.81 -11.93 -0.12
C ASN A 57 16.14 -13.18 -0.67
N VAL A 58 14.84 -13.09 -0.92
CA VAL A 58 14.06 -14.12 -1.59
C VAL A 58 13.98 -13.77 -3.08
N SER A 59 14.33 -14.73 -3.94
CA SER A 59 14.26 -14.58 -5.39
C SER A 59 13.09 -15.38 -5.96
N GLY A 60 12.42 -14.82 -6.96
CA GLY A 60 11.31 -15.45 -7.66
C GLY A 60 10.21 -14.46 -8.02
N ASP A 61 9.30 -14.88 -8.89
CA ASP A 61 8.16 -14.05 -9.35
C ASP A 61 7.03 -13.95 -8.32
N SER A 62 7.06 -14.79 -7.28
CA SER A 62 6.09 -14.85 -6.20
C SER A 62 6.76 -15.34 -4.92
N LEU A 63 6.46 -14.68 -3.81
CA LEU A 63 7.02 -15.05 -2.51
C LEU A 63 6.28 -16.24 -1.87
N PRO A 64 7.00 -17.20 -1.24
CA PRO A 64 6.40 -18.20 -0.36
C PRO A 64 5.66 -17.58 0.83
N LEU A 65 4.59 -18.20 1.32
CA LEU A 65 3.80 -17.65 2.42
C LEU A 65 4.54 -17.60 3.77
N ASN A 66 5.57 -18.43 3.95
CA ASN A 66 6.43 -18.40 5.14
C ASN A 66 7.57 -17.37 5.04
N THR A 67 7.59 -16.55 3.99
CA THR A 67 8.58 -15.46 3.82
C THR A 67 8.46 -14.48 4.98
N LYS A 68 9.59 -14.16 5.62
CA LYS A 68 9.66 -13.15 6.67
C LYS A 68 9.58 -11.75 6.08
N ILE A 69 8.64 -10.97 6.60
CA ILE A 69 8.37 -9.60 6.16
C ILE A 69 8.36 -8.65 7.35
N LYS A 70 8.82 -7.43 7.09
CA LYS A 70 8.72 -6.30 7.98
C LYS A 70 7.52 -5.45 7.54
N CYS A 71 6.60 -5.24 8.46
CA CYS A 71 5.40 -4.42 8.28
C CYS A 71 5.51 -3.19 9.18
N THR A 72 5.24 -1.99 8.65
CA THR A 72 5.24 -0.75 9.44
C THR A 72 3.94 -0.02 9.21
N GLU A 73 3.14 0.19 10.26
CA GLU A 73 1.89 0.95 10.16
C GLU A 73 2.16 2.44 10.26
N ALA A 74 1.58 3.24 9.36
CA ALA A 74 1.78 4.68 9.34
C ALA A 74 1.08 5.43 10.49
N LYS A 75 0.20 4.76 11.25
CA LYS A 75 -0.58 5.35 12.36
C LYS A 75 0.31 5.88 13.48
N ASP A 76 1.26 5.06 13.92
CA ASP A 76 2.18 5.34 15.02
C ASP A 76 3.62 4.88 14.71
N ASN A 77 3.88 4.41 13.49
CA ASN A 77 5.17 3.87 13.03
C ASN A 77 5.64 2.64 13.80
N HIS A 78 4.74 1.90 14.45
CA HIS A 78 5.11 0.61 15.02
C HIS A 78 5.54 -0.36 13.91
N VAL A 79 6.44 -1.26 14.26
CA VAL A 79 7.01 -2.26 13.36
C VAL A 79 6.60 -3.64 13.84
N GLU A 80 6.15 -4.46 12.90
CA GLU A 80 5.85 -5.86 13.12
C GLU A 80 6.67 -6.73 12.17
N HIS A 81 7.12 -7.88 12.69
CA HIS A 81 7.83 -8.90 11.93
C HIS A 81 6.91 -10.12 11.85
N ARG A 82 6.48 -10.47 10.64
CA ARG A 82 5.46 -11.51 10.41
C ARG A 82 5.85 -12.44 9.27
N GLU A 83 5.19 -13.58 9.18
CA GLU A 83 5.15 -14.33 7.94
C GLU A 83 4.15 -13.72 6.95
N LEU A 84 4.48 -13.78 5.66
CA LEU A 84 3.65 -13.21 4.60
C LEU A 84 2.20 -13.73 4.66
N GLY A 85 2.02 -15.03 4.84
CA GLY A 85 0.68 -15.65 4.95
C GLY A 85 -0.12 -15.10 6.13
N GLU A 86 0.48 -15.01 7.32
CA GLU A 86 -0.16 -14.49 8.53
C GLU A 86 -0.58 -13.02 8.37
N PHE A 87 0.26 -12.21 7.74
CA PHE A 87 -0.07 -10.81 7.46
C PHE A 87 -1.18 -10.67 6.43
N MET A 88 -1.23 -11.56 5.42
CA MET A 88 -2.30 -11.58 4.44
C MET A 88 -3.64 -11.99 5.06
N ASP A 89 -3.63 -12.96 5.98
CA ASP A 89 -4.81 -13.33 6.77
C ASP A 89 -5.29 -12.17 7.65
N PHE A 90 -4.36 -11.46 8.30
CA PHE A 90 -4.67 -10.23 9.05
C PHE A 90 -5.34 -9.17 8.16
N CYS A 91 -4.88 -8.99 6.92
CA CYS A 91 -5.42 -8.00 5.99
C CYS A 91 -6.84 -8.31 5.50
N GLU A 92 -7.36 -9.53 5.71
CA GLU A 92 -8.73 -9.90 5.32
C GLU A 92 -9.77 -8.96 5.96
N GLN A 93 -9.51 -8.46 7.17
CA GLN A 93 -10.39 -7.51 7.87
C GLN A 93 -10.63 -6.21 7.10
N TYR A 94 -9.74 -5.83 6.17
CA TYR A 94 -9.87 -4.62 5.35
C TYR A 94 -10.68 -4.85 4.07
N ILE A 95 -10.88 -6.12 3.70
CA ILE A 95 -11.57 -6.54 2.48
C ILE A 95 -12.97 -7.10 2.80
N ILE A 96 -13.13 -7.77 3.94
CA ILE A 96 -14.42 -8.29 4.39
C ILE A 96 -15.28 -7.14 4.95
N GLY A 97 -16.51 -7.03 4.46
CA GLY A 97 -17.52 -6.09 4.97
C GLY A 97 -17.89 -4.98 3.99
N ASP A 98 -18.72 -4.06 4.45
CA ASP A 98 -19.31 -3.03 3.59
C ASP A 98 -18.25 -2.03 3.08
N ASN A 99 -18.09 -1.98 1.75
CA ASN A 99 -17.05 -1.22 1.06
C ASN A 99 -15.61 -1.68 1.35
N GLY A 100 -15.42 -2.95 1.71
CA GLY A 100 -14.10 -3.55 1.88
C GLY A 100 -13.28 -3.46 0.60
N MET A 101 -12.05 -2.98 0.73
CA MET A 101 -11.11 -2.83 -0.36
C MET A 101 -9.72 -2.57 0.21
N LEU A 102 -8.72 -3.21 -0.38
CA LEU A 102 -7.31 -2.99 -0.06
C LEU A 102 -6.56 -2.52 -1.31
N VAL A 103 -5.92 -1.36 -1.21
CA VAL A 103 -5.03 -0.84 -2.26
C VAL A 103 -3.63 -1.36 -2.03
N ASP A 104 -2.94 -1.74 -3.10
CA ASP A 104 -1.55 -2.18 -3.11
C ASP A 104 -0.78 -1.35 -4.15
N MET A 105 0.22 -0.58 -3.69
CA MET A 105 1.03 0.31 -4.52
C MET A 105 2.51 0.13 -4.19
N THR A 106 3.41 0.37 -5.15
CA THR A 106 4.84 0.42 -4.85
C THR A 106 5.15 1.52 -3.83
N PHE A 107 6.11 1.27 -2.94
CA PHE A 107 6.63 2.34 -2.10
C PHE A 107 7.32 3.40 -2.96
N LEU A 108 7.07 4.68 -2.66
CA LEU A 108 7.65 5.81 -3.37
C LEU A 108 8.74 6.47 -2.49
N PRO A 109 10.04 6.25 -2.76
CA PRO A 109 11.13 6.71 -1.88
C PRO A 109 11.22 8.22 -1.71
N ARG A 110 10.62 8.98 -2.63
CA ARG A 110 10.57 10.45 -2.60
C ARG A 110 9.61 10.99 -1.55
N ILE A 111 8.85 10.15 -0.84
CA ILE A 111 8.00 10.61 0.29
C ILE A 111 8.80 11.37 1.36
N LYS A 112 10.10 11.10 1.48
CA LYS A 112 11.05 11.86 2.33
C LYS A 112 11.22 13.33 1.93
N GLU A 113 10.86 13.69 0.71
CA GLU A 113 10.82 15.08 0.24
C GLU A 113 9.50 15.76 0.66
N GLY A 114 8.50 15.00 1.12
CA GLY A 114 7.17 15.47 1.48
C GLY A 114 6.12 15.19 0.40
N GLU A 115 4.93 15.73 0.64
CA GLU A 115 3.78 15.64 -0.27
C GLU A 115 3.43 17.02 -0.81
N ILE A 116 3.11 17.11 -2.10
CA ILE A 116 2.47 18.31 -2.67
C ILE A 116 0.96 18.08 -2.68
N ARG A 117 0.22 18.98 -2.04
CA ARG A 117 -1.25 18.97 -2.03
C ARG A 117 -1.74 20.13 -2.89
N LEU A 118 -2.46 19.78 -3.95
CA LEU A 118 -3.12 20.75 -4.82
C LEU A 118 -4.58 20.88 -4.39
N LEU A 119 -5.00 22.09 -4.03
CA LEU A 119 -6.40 22.42 -3.86
C LEU A 119 -6.92 22.89 -5.22
N MET A 120 -7.87 22.15 -5.77
CA MET A 120 -8.48 22.43 -7.07
C MET A 120 -9.89 23.00 -6.87
N LEU A 121 -10.22 24.09 -7.59
CA LEU A 121 -11.58 24.53 -7.81
C LEU A 121 -11.96 24.16 -9.25
N TYR A 122 -12.83 23.15 -9.40
CA TYR A 122 -13.08 22.49 -10.68
C TYR A 122 -11.76 22.03 -11.34
N ASN A 123 -11.40 22.61 -12.48
CA ASN A 123 -10.18 22.31 -13.24
C ASN A 123 -9.04 23.31 -12.99
N THR A 124 -9.17 24.20 -12.00
CA THR A 124 -8.18 25.26 -11.71
C THR A 124 -7.51 25.04 -10.35
N PRO A 125 -6.16 24.96 -10.26
CA PRO A 125 -5.46 24.92 -8.99
C PRO A 125 -5.54 26.30 -8.31
N VAL A 126 -6.08 26.35 -7.09
CA VAL A 126 -6.23 27.60 -6.31
C VAL A 126 -5.25 27.67 -5.13
N ASN A 127 -4.67 26.55 -4.72
CA ASN A 127 -3.64 26.53 -3.68
C ASN A 127 -2.69 25.34 -3.86
N VAL A 128 -1.41 25.54 -3.55
CA VAL A 128 -0.37 24.50 -3.55
C VAL A 128 0.27 24.49 -2.17
N VAL A 129 0.16 23.37 -1.47
CA VAL A 129 0.77 23.17 -0.15
C VAL A 129 1.85 22.12 -0.25
N HIS A 130 3.07 22.46 0.13
CA HIS A 130 4.12 21.47 0.38
C HIS A 130 4.07 21.03 1.83
N LYS A 131 3.56 19.83 2.06
CA LYS A 131 3.58 19.19 3.38
C LYS A 131 4.91 18.47 3.53
N LYS A 132 5.82 19.03 4.31
CA LYS A 132 7.07 18.36 4.69
C LYS A 132 6.78 17.15 5.58
N PRO A 133 7.59 16.08 5.51
CA PRO A 133 7.52 15.01 6.49
C PRO A 133 7.74 15.58 7.89
N ALA A 134 7.08 14.99 8.88
CA ALA A 134 7.34 15.29 10.29
C ALA A 134 8.72 14.74 10.70
#